data_AF-R4UC77-F1
#
_entry.id   AF-R4UC77-F1
#
_cell.length_a   1.000
_cell.length_b   1.000
_cell.length_c   1.000
_cell.angle_alpha   90.00
_cell.angle_beta   90.00
_cell.angle_gamma   90.00
#
_symmetry.space_group_name_H-M   'P 1'
#
loop_
_entity.id
_entity.type
_entity.pdbx_description
1 polymer ?
#
loop_
_entity_poly.entity_id
_entity_poly.type
_entity_poly.pdbx_seq_one_letter_code
_entity_poly.pdbx_strand_id
1 'polypeptide(L)'
;MDKLLEPIVMHYGDKQITQTIEELSELIKELCKNIKGANNKEQIKEEMADCYVMLEQLKLLFSFDSEDIKNIMLKKLHRTIRQVDQEIQARIKKESN
;
A
#
# COMPACT_ATOMS: atom_id res chain seq x y z
N MET A 1 11.45 -2.33 13.87
CA MET A 1 11.75 -2.08 12.45
C MET A 1 12.55 -0.79 12.32
N ASP A 2 12.08 0.29 12.93
CA ASP A 2 12.64 1.65 12.85
C ASP A 2 14.17 1.71 13.07
N LYS A 3 14.69 1.06 14.12
CA LYS A 3 16.15 0.99 14.40
C LYS A 3 16.99 0.39 13.27
N LEU A 4 16.41 -0.43 12.40
CA LEU A 4 17.09 -0.99 11.22
C LEU A 4 17.02 -0.05 10.01
N LEU A 5 16.01 0.83 9.97
CA LEU A 5 15.75 1.74 8.85
C LEU A 5 16.39 3.12 9.07
N GLU A 6 16.53 3.58 10.31
CA GLU A 6 17.13 4.87 10.68
C GLU A 6 18.51 5.10 10.02
N PRO A 7 19.48 4.16 10.05
CA PRO A 7 20.78 4.38 9.39
C PRO A 7 20.66 4.57 7.88
N ILE A 8 19.68 3.91 7.25
CA ILE A 8 19.45 3.94 5.82
C ILE A 8 18.89 5.31 5.42
N VAL A 9 17.88 5.79 6.13
CA VAL A 9 17.28 7.11 5.90
C VAL A 9 18.30 8.21 6.16
N MET A 10 19.11 8.11 7.23
CA MET A 10 20.18 9.06 7.52
C MET A 10 21.26 9.12 6.44
N HIS A 11 21.60 7.99 5.82
CA HIS A 11 22.64 7.93 4.80
C HIS A 11 22.16 8.43 3.43
N TYR A 12 20.97 8.00 3.01
CA TYR A 12 20.46 8.23 1.65
C TYR A 12 19.51 9.43 1.52
N GLY A 13 18.84 9.83 2.61
CA GLY A 13 17.92 10.98 2.65
C GLY A 13 16.86 10.93 1.54
N ASP A 14 16.70 12.04 0.83
CA ASP A 14 15.69 12.22 -0.23
C ASP A 14 15.76 11.20 -1.37
N LYS A 15 16.90 10.51 -1.55
CA LYS A 15 17.02 9.43 -2.54
C LYS A 15 16.06 8.27 -2.26
N GLN A 16 15.58 8.13 -1.02
CA GLN A 16 14.57 7.14 -0.67
C GLN A 16 13.22 7.38 -1.34
N ILE A 17 12.93 8.62 -1.75
CA ILE A 17 11.73 8.92 -2.55
C ILE A 17 11.83 8.24 -3.91
N THR A 18 12.98 8.38 -4.59
CA THR A 18 13.23 7.73 -5.89
C THR A 18 13.21 6.21 -5.75
N GLN A 19 13.87 5.66 -4.72
CA GLN A 19 13.84 4.21 -4.46
C GLN A 19 12.41 3.72 -4.25
N THR A 20 11.59 4.45 -3.48
CA THR A 20 10.19 4.08 -3.27
C THR A 20 9.40 4.03 -4.58
N ILE A 21 9.65 4.96 -5.50
CA ILE A 21 9.00 4.96 -6.82
C ILE A 21 9.42 3.72 -7.63
N GLU A 22 10.68 3.32 -7.54
CA GLU A 22 11.20 2.12 -8.21
C GLU A 22 10.51 0.85 -7.68
N GLU A 23 10.49 0.62 -6.36
CA GLU A 23 9.84 -0.58 -5.77
C GLU A 23 8.34 -0.62 -6.05
N LEU A 24 7.65 0.53 -5.99
CA LEU A 24 6.23 0.61 -6.37
C LEU A 24 6.03 0.27 -7.85
N SER A 25 6.96 0.65 -8.72
CA SER A 25 6.91 0.32 -10.15
C SER A 25 7.17 -1.17 -10.40
N GLU A 26 8.02 -1.81 -9.60
CA GLU A 26 8.29 -3.24 -9.66
C GLU A 26 7.04 -4.04 -9.26
N LEU A 27 6.36 -3.64 -8.18
CA LEU A 27 5.07 -4.23 -7.79
C LEU A 27 4.01 -4.04 -8.89
N ILE A 28 3.91 -2.84 -9.49
CA ILE A 28 3.01 -2.59 -10.62
C ILE A 28 3.32 -3.54 -11.80
N LYS A 29 4.60 -3.74 -12.12
CA LYS A 29 5.06 -4.66 -13.18
C LYS A 29 4.61 -6.09 -12.90
N GLU A 30 4.77 -6.60 -11.68
CA GLU A 30 4.33 -7.96 -11.33
C GLU A 30 2.81 -8.11 -11.30
N LEU A 31 2.06 -7.10 -10.83
CA LEU A 31 0.60 -7.09 -10.93
C LEU A 31 0.12 -7.08 -12.39
N CYS A 32 0.78 -6.33 -13.28
CA CYS A 32 0.49 -6.33 -14.71
C CYS A 32 0.69 -7.70 -15.36
N LYS A 33 1.74 -8.43 -14.96
CA LYS A 33 1.95 -9.82 -15.41
C LYS A 33 0.87 -10.76 -14.88
N ASN A 34 0.46 -10.59 -13.62
CA ASN A 34 -0.57 -11.41 -13.00
C ASN A 34 -1.93 -11.24 -13.69
N ILE A 35 -2.31 -10.00 -14.02
CA ILE A 35 -3.53 -9.70 -14.81
C ILE A 35 -3.52 -10.43 -16.17
N LYS A 36 -2.34 -10.63 -16.76
CA LYS A 36 -2.15 -11.37 -18.02
C LYS A 36 -2.10 -12.89 -17.84
N GLY A 37 -2.35 -13.40 -16.63
CA GLY A 37 -2.41 -14.83 -16.33
C GLY A 37 -1.08 -15.46 -15.90
N ALA A 38 -0.05 -14.66 -15.59
CA ALA A 38 1.19 -15.21 -15.04
C ALA A 38 0.97 -15.80 -13.63
N ASN A 39 1.62 -16.94 -13.35
CA ASN A 39 1.67 -17.52 -12.01
C ASN A 39 2.87 -16.97 -11.21
N ASN A 40 2.80 -15.69 -10.84
CA ASN A 40 3.89 -14.92 -10.23
C ASN A 40 3.57 -14.42 -8.80
N LYS A 41 2.82 -15.22 -8.03
CA LYS A 41 2.38 -14.84 -6.68
C LYS A 41 3.56 -14.61 -5.71
N GLU A 42 4.64 -15.36 -5.88
CA GLU A 42 5.82 -15.22 -5.03
C GLU A 42 6.54 -13.90 -5.29
N GLN A 43 6.69 -13.52 -6.57
CA GLN A 43 7.27 -12.24 -6.97
C GLN A 43 6.43 -11.08 -6.42
N ILE A 44 5.09 -11.14 -6.56
CA ILE A 44 4.21 -10.11 -5.95
C ILE A 44 4.46 -9.98 -4.45
N LYS A 45 4.65 -11.09 -3.73
CA LYS A 45 4.88 -11.08 -2.29
C LYS A 45 6.21 -10.41 -1.93
N GLU A 46 7.27 -10.66 -2.72
CA GLU A 46 8.58 -10.01 -2.57
C GLU A 46 8.45 -8.50 -2.80
N GLU A 47 7.90 -8.09 -3.94
CA GLU A 47 7.73 -6.67 -4.29
C GLU A 47 6.82 -5.93 -3.30
N MET A 48 5.81 -6.61 -2.73
CA MET A 48 5.01 -6.05 -1.64
C MET A 48 5.84 -5.82 -0.37
N ALA A 49 6.75 -6.73 -0.04
CA ALA A 49 7.62 -6.56 1.12
C ALA A 49 8.59 -5.39 0.91
N ASP A 50 9.15 -5.26 -0.29
CA ASP A 50 10.03 -4.14 -0.65
C ASP A 50 9.27 -2.80 -0.59
N CYS A 51 8.05 -2.76 -1.13
CA CYS A 51 7.15 -1.61 -0.97
C CYS A 51 6.87 -1.28 0.50
N TYR A 52 6.62 -2.27 1.36
CA TYR A 52 6.38 -2.02 2.78
C TYR A 52 7.61 -1.41 3.47
N VAL A 53 8.81 -1.89 3.17
CA VAL A 53 10.05 -1.31 3.70
C VAL A 53 10.18 0.15 3.24
N MET A 54 9.89 0.44 1.97
CA MET A 54 9.92 1.80 1.43
C MET A 54 8.90 2.74 2.06
N LEU A 55 7.67 2.28 2.29
CA LEU A 55 6.66 3.08 2.99
C LEU A 55 7.06 3.41 4.42
N GLU A 56 7.68 2.47 5.14
CA GLU A 56 8.24 2.73 6.48
C GLU A 56 9.41 3.73 6.43
N GLN A 57 10.25 3.68 5.40
CA GLN A 57 11.31 4.67 5.21
C GLN A 57 10.76 6.07 4.88
N LEU A 58 9.71 6.19 4.06
CA LEU A 58 9.05 7.46 3.81
C LEU A 58 8.43 8.04 5.10
N LYS A 59 7.83 7.18 5.93
CA LYS A 59 7.30 7.60 7.23
C LYS A 59 8.37 8.25 8.09
N LEU A 60 9.56 7.64 8.17
CA LEU A 60 10.71 8.20 8.89
C LEU A 60 11.25 9.47 8.23
N LEU A 61 11.42 9.46 6.90
CA LEU A 61 11.95 10.59 6.12
C LEU A 61 11.11 11.86 6.32
N PHE A 62 9.80 11.74 6.30
CA PHE A 62 8.87 12.86 6.51
C PHE A 62 8.47 13.09 7.97
N SER A 63 9.03 12.32 8.91
CA SER A 63 8.69 12.38 10.34
C SER A 63 7.19 12.25 10.60
N PHE A 64 6.52 11.37 9.86
CA PHE A 64 5.09 11.13 10.03
C PHE A 64 4.81 10.27 11.25
N ASP A 65 3.81 10.67 12.03
CA ASP A 65 3.33 9.88 13.16
C ASP A 65 2.53 8.66 12.67
N SER A 66 2.80 7.51 13.30
CA SER A 66 2.18 6.24 12.90
C SER A 66 0.70 6.19 13.25
N GLU A 67 0.28 6.83 14.35
CA GLU A 67 -1.12 6.85 14.76
C GLU A 67 -1.93 7.78 13.86
N ASP A 68 -1.36 8.91 13.42
CA ASP A 68 -1.97 9.79 12.42
C ASP A 68 -2.22 9.08 11.09
N ILE A 69 -1.21 8.36 10.56
CA ILE A 69 -1.38 7.54 9.34
C ILE A 69 -2.49 6.51 9.54
N LYS A 70 -2.48 5.79 10.66
CA LYS A 70 -3.48 4.77 10.98
C LYS A 70 -4.89 5.35 11.08
N ASN A 71 -5.05 6.53 11.67
CA ASN A 71 -6.32 7.24 11.74
C ASN A 71 -6.84 7.63 10.35
N ILE A 72 -5.95 8.08 9.45
CA ILE A 72 -6.30 8.35 8.06
C ILE A 72 -6.73 7.06 7.35
N MET A 73 -6.01 5.94 7.55
CA MET A 73 -6.37 4.64 6.99
C MET A 73 -7.76 4.17 7.45
N LEU A 74 -8.04 4.22 8.76
CA LEU A 74 -9.33 3.82 9.32
C LEU A 74 -10.48 4.64 8.75
N LYS A 75 -10.31 5.97 8.62
CA LYS A 75 -11.31 6.85 7.98
C LYS A 75 -11.59 6.44 6.53
N LYS A 76 -10.55 6.11 5.75
CA LYS A 76 -10.70 5.64 4.37
C LYS A 76 -11.41 4.29 4.30
N LEU A 77 -11.04 3.34 5.15
CA LEU A 77 -11.67 2.02 5.21
C LEU A 77 -13.15 2.10 5.57
N HIS A 78 -13.51 2.87 6.61
CA HIS A 78 -14.92 3.07 6.98
C HIS A 78 -15.74 3.67 5.84
N ARG A 79 -15.16 4.60 5.06
CA ARG A 79 -15.82 5.15 3.87
C ARG A 79 -16.09 4.06 2.83
N THR A 80 -15.10 3.24 2.51
CA THR A 80 -15.25 2.17 1.51
C THR A 80 -16.25 1.11 1.96
N ILE A 81 -16.23 0.70 3.23
CA ILE A 81 -17.20 -0.26 3.78
C ILE A 81 -18.63 0.27 3.63
N ARG A 82 -18.86 1.55 3.93
CA ARG A 82 -20.17 2.18 3.73
C ARG A 82 -20.63 2.12 2.27
N GLN A 83 -19.72 2.29 1.31
CA GLN A 83 -20.04 2.19 -0.12
C GLN A 83 -20.43 0.75 -0.49
N VAL A 84 -19.68 -0.25 0.00
CA VAL A 84 -20.01 -1.66 -0.18
C VAL A 84 -21.40 -1.98 0.38
N ASP A 85 -21.73 -1.52 1.58
CA ASP A 85 -23.04 -1.73 2.20
C ASP A 85 -24.16 -1.15 1.34
N GLN A 86 -23.99 0.07 0.84
CA GLN A 86 -24.96 0.72 -0.04
C GLN A 86 -25.18 -0.06 -1.35
N GLU A 87 -24.11 -0.57 -1.95
CA GLU A 87 -24.19 -1.40 -3.16
C GLU A 87 -24.93 -2.72 -2.89
N ILE A 88 -24.68 -3.38 -1.76
CA ILE A 88 -25.38 -4.60 -1.34
C ILE A 88 -26.88 -4.31 -1.17
N GLN A 89 -27.24 -3.25 -0.46
CA GLN A 89 -28.64 -2.87 -0.26
C GLN A 89 -29.36 -2.53 -1.58
N ALA A 90 -28.65 -1.91 -2.53
CA ALA A 90 -29.19 -1.62 -3.86
C ALA A 90 -29.44 -2.89 -4.68
N ARG A 91 -28.57 -3.91 -4.57
CA ARG A 91 -28.76 -5.22 -5.24
C ARG A 91 -29.98 -5.97 -4.69
N ILE A 92 -30.12 -6.05 -3.36
CA ILE A 92 -31.26 -6.72 -2.71
C ILE A 92 -32.61 -6.11 -3.15
N LYS A 93 -32.70 -4.78 -3.23
CA LYS A 93 -33.92 -4.09 -3.69
C LYS A 93 -34.26 -4.36 -5.16
N LYS A 94 -33.25 -4.57 -6.02
CA LYS A 94 -33.46 -4.91 -7.44
C LYS A 94 -33.93 -6.34 -7.63
N GLU A 95 -33.49 -7.26 -6.78
CA GLU A 95 -33.90 -8.67 -6.83
C GLU A 95 -35.29 -8.91 -6.21
N SER A 96 -35.76 -7.98 -5.38
CA SER A 96 -37.07 -8.04 -4.71
C SER A 96 -38.20 -7.35 -5.47
N ASN A 97 -37.92 -6.72 -6.61
CA ASN A 97 -38.87 -6.05 -7.51
C ASN A 97 -38.92 -6.77 -8.85
#